data_AF-A0A8T4TV89-F1
#
_entry.id   AF-A0A8T4TV89-F1
#
_cell.length_a   1.000
_cell.length_b   1.000
_cell.length_c   1.000
_cell.angle_alpha   90.00
_cell.angle_beta   90.00
_cell.angle_gamma   90.00
#
_symmetry.space_group_name_H-M   'P 1'
#
loop_
_entity.id
_entity.type
_entity.pdbx_description
1 polymer ?
#
loop_
_entity_poly.entity_id
_entity_poly.type
_entity_poly.pdbx_seq_one_letter_code
_entity_poly.pdbx_strand_id
1 'polypeptide(L)'
;MSLKVYNTLSRKKELFKPLKGDKVSLFVCGPTVYDDSHIGHAKTYVQFDLIVKYLRYLRYKVYYLQNITDIDDKIIKRAKEKNISWKQLARRYESCFLEDMKSLNVTSVNKYARATDYIKEIQSQIKRLIQKGYAYKISDGWYFDLTKFKEYGKLAKRKAVGAEDAVSRIDENKEKMNKGDFCLWKVSKEDEPTWTNTIEIDVSDEIYNNLIEDAIKNNDEEFLKLNSINKKFGRNKNA
;
A
#
# COMPACT_ATOMS: atom_id res chain seq x y z
N MET A 1 3.33 31.45 -20.36
CA MET A 1 2.43 31.29 -19.20
C MET A 1 2.98 30.20 -18.28
N SER A 2 2.85 30.36 -16.96
CA SER A 2 3.29 29.35 -15.99
C SER A 2 2.29 28.19 -15.88
N LEU A 3 2.80 26.95 -15.80
CA LEU A 3 1.97 25.74 -15.75
C LEU A 3 1.17 25.68 -14.45
N LYS A 4 -0.15 25.45 -14.53
CA LYS A 4 -1.00 25.19 -13.37
C LYS A 4 -1.64 23.81 -13.45
N VAL A 5 -1.69 23.10 -12.32
CA VAL A 5 -2.26 21.74 -12.20
C VAL A 5 -3.38 21.76 -11.17
N TYR A 6 -4.47 21.05 -11.44
CA TYR A 6 -5.53 20.87 -10.45
C TYR A 6 -5.06 19.90 -9.36
N ASN A 7 -4.98 20.39 -8.12
CA ASN A 7 -4.58 19.60 -6.97
C ASN A 7 -5.83 19.09 -6.24
N THR A 8 -6.04 17.77 -6.23
CA THR A 8 -7.18 17.12 -5.56
C THR A 8 -7.25 17.46 -4.06
N LEU A 9 -6.10 17.60 -3.39
CA LEU A 9 -6.04 17.91 -1.96
C LEU A 9 -6.65 19.28 -1.64
N SER A 10 -6.27 20.31 -2.40
CA SER A 10 -6.80 21.66 -2.20
C SER A 10 -8.11 21.93 -2.95
N ARG A 11 -8.39 21.15 -4.01
CA ARG A 11 -9.45 21.36 -5.02
C ARG A 11 -9.30 22.64 -5.83
N LYS A 12 -8.07 23.08 -6.08
CA LYS A 12 -7.77 24.30 -6.83
C LYS A 12 -6.72 24.04 -7.90
N LYS A 13 -6.70 24.89 -8.94
CA LYS A 13 -5.58 24.96 -9.89
C LYS A 13 -4.44 25.72 -9.22
N GLU A 14 -3.34 25.03 -8.97
CA GLU A 14 -2.17 25.57 -8.30
C GLU A 14 -1.00 25.69 -9.28
N LEU A 15 -0.09 26.63 -9.00
CA LEU A 15 1.15 26.75 -9.77
C LEU A 15 1.97 25.48 -9.61
N PHE A 16 2.31 24.83 -10.72
CA PHE A 16 3.15 23.64 -10.72
C PHE A 16 4.59 24.03 -10.39
N LYS A 17 5.08 23.57 -9.24
CA LYS A 17 6.45 23.79 -8.77
C LYS A 17 7.07 22.44 -8.42
N PRO A 18 8.08 21.95 -9.18
CA PRO A 18 8.77 20.73 -8.82
C PRO A 18 9.54 20.87 -7.50
N LEU A 19 9.76 19.75 -6.81
CA LEU A 19 10.48 19.74 -5.53
C LEU A 19 11.97 20.07 -5.68
N LYS A 20 12.58 19.74 -6.83
CA LYS A 20 14.03 19.91 -7.07
C LYS A 20 14.30 20.48 -8.46
N GLY A 21 14.32 21.81 -8.57
CA GLY A 21 14.63 22.50 -9.83
C GLY A 21 13.68 22.11 -10.96
N ASP A 22 14.23 21.59 -12.06
CA ASP A 22 13.51 21.11 -13.24
C ASP A 22 13.12 19.62 -13.18
N LYS A 23 13.38 18.93 -12.06
CA LYS A 23 13.14 17.49 -11.92
C LYS A 23 11.75 17.21 -11.36
N VAL A 24 11.00 16.37 -12.07
CA VAL A 24 9.66 15.94 -11.69
C VAL A 24 9.66 14.44 -11.44
N SER A 25 9.29 14.02 -10.23
CA SER A 25 9.01 12.63 -9.92
C SER A 25 7.51 12.39 -10.00
N LEU A 26 7.09 11.55 -10.94
CA LEU A 26 5.68 11.20 -11.15
C LEU A 26 5.48 9.72 -10.83
N PHE A 27 4.50 9.44 -9.96
CA PHE A 27 4.00 8.09 -9.71
C PHE A 27 2.55 7.99 -10.15
N VAL A 28 2.21 6.95 -10.90
CA VAL A 28 0.83 6.62 -11.28
C VAL A 28 0.58 5.17 -10.92
N CYS A 29 -0.53 4.87 -10.26
CA CYS A 29 -0.92 3.50 -9.94
C CYS A 29 -1.10 2.69 -11.24
N GLY A 30 -0.41 1.56 -11.36
CA GLY A 30 -0.59 0.63 -12.47
C GLY A 30 -1.62 -0.46 -12.18
N PRO A 31 -1.73 -1.45 -13.08
CA PRO A 31 -2.78 -2.45 -13.05
C PRO A 31 -2.52 -3.55 -12.02
N THR A 32 -3.60 -4.22 -11.61
CA THR A 32 -3.55 -5.57 -11.03
C THR A 32 -3.66 -6.58 -12.17
N VAL A 33 -2.60 -7.36 -12.40
CA VAL A 33 -2.47 -8.22 -13.60
C VAL A 33 -3.18 -9.57 -13.44
N TYR A 34 -4.50 -9.54 -13.26
CA TYR A 34 -5.34 -10.74 -13.18
C TYR A 34 -6.23 -10.95 -14.41
N ASP A 35 -6.32 -9.95 -15.30
CA ASP A 35 -7.13 -9.97 -16.52
C ASP A 35 -6.60 -8.96 -17.56
N ASP A 36 -7.20 -8.98 -18.76
CA ASP A 36 -6.85 -8.07 -19.85
C ASP A 36 -7.21 -6.60 -19.54
N SER A 37 -6.52 -5.67 -20.21
CA SER A 37 -6.78 -4.24 -20.04
C SER A 37 -8.13 -3.85 -20.65
N HIS A 38 -8.96 -3.12 -19.90
CA HIS A 38 -10.17 -2.50 -20.44
C HIS A 38 -9.97 -1.01 -20.78
N ILE A 39 -10.93 -0.40 -21.47
CA ILE A 39 -10.85 1.02 -21.91
C ILE A 39 -10.60 2.04 -20.80
N GLY A 40 -11.03 1.76 -19.56
CA GLY A 40 -10.70 2.60 -18.40
C GLY A 40 -9.19 2.68 -18.10
N HIS A 41 -8.45 1.59 -18.31
CA HIS A 41 -6.99 1.56 -18.21
C HIS A 41 -6.37 2.39 -19.34
N ALA A 42 -6.80 2.15 -20.59
CA ALA A 42 -6.34 2.89 -21.75
C ALA A 42 -6.50 4.41 -21.57
N LYS A 43 -7.70 4.87 -21.18
CA LYS A 43 -7.97 6.28 -20.90
C LYS A 43 -6.98 6.87 -19.88
N THR A 44 -6.77 6.16 -18.78
CA THR A 44 -5.90 6.62 -17.69
C THR A 44 -4.45 6.76 -18.17
N TYR A 45 -3.91 5.71 -18.79
CA TYR A 45 -2.50 5.68 -19.13
C TYR A 45 -2.14 6.55 -20.33
N VAL A 46 -3.04 6.68 -21.31
CA VAL A 46 -2.89 7.67 -22.40
C VAL A 46 -2.90 9.10 -21.85
N GLN A 47 -3.78 9.40 -20.89
CA GLN A 47 -3.83 10.73 -20.28
C GLN A 47 -2.53 11.08 -19.54
N PHE A 48 -1.99 10.15 -18.74
CA PHE A 48 -0.72 10.40 -18.05
C PHE A 48 0.48 10.44 -18.98
N ASP A 49 0.48 9.64 -20.05
CA ASP A 49 1.50 9.72 -21.09
C ASP A 49 1.51 11.09 -21.77
N LEU A 50 0.34 11.64 -22.10
CA LEU A 50 0.21 13.01 -22.62
C LEU A 50 0.75 14.05 -21.64
N ILE A 51 0.43 13.92 -20.34
CA ILE A 51 0.94 14.82 -19.30
C ILE A 51 2.46 14.78 -19.25
N VAL A 52 3.08 13.61 -19.28
CA VAL A 52 4.54 13.47 -19.24
C VAL A 52 5.19 14.03 -20.51
N LYS A 53 4.63 13.74 -21.69
CA LYS A 53 5.09 14.32 -22.96
C LYS A 53 5.02 15.84 -22.93
N TYR A 54 3.95 16.41 -22.39
CA TYR A 54 3.80 17.86 -22.25
C TYR A 54 4.80 18.47 -21.25
N LEU A 55 5.03 17.82 -20.10
CA LEU A 55 6.05 18.27 -19.15
C LEU A 55 7.47 18.24 -19.75
N ARG A 56 7.79 17.20 -20.53
CA ARG A 56 9.06 17.10 -21.26
C ARG A 56 9.20 18.17 -22.34
N TYR A 57 8.11 18.48 -23.05
CA TYR A 57 8.05 19.60 -23.99
C TYR A 57 8.37 20.95 -23.31
N LEU A 58 7.87 21.14 -22.08
CA LEU A 58 8.19 22.28 -21.22
C LEU A 58 9.60 22.22 -20.57
N ARG A 59 10.46 21.30 -21.02
CA ARG A 59 11.85 21.10 -20.56
C ARG A 59 12.02 20.59 -19.14
N TYR A 60 10.97 20.02 -18.52
CA TYR A 60 11.13 19.29 -17.26
C TYR A 60 11.80 17.92 -17.48
N LYS A 61 12.65 17.53 -16.53
CA LYS A 61 13.24 16.18 -16.44
C LYS A 61 12.30 15.29 -15.63
N VAL A 62 11.40 14.61 -16.32
CA VAL A 62 10.38 13.75 -15.70
C VAL A 62 10.88 12.32 -15.54
N TYR A 63 10.87 11.82 -14.30
CA TYR A 63 11.00 10.41 -13.98
C TYR A 63 9.61 9.84 -13.65
N TYR A 64 9.06 9.04 -14.56
CA TYR A 64 7.73 8.45 -14.46
C TYR A 64 7.84 6.98 -14.02
N LEU A 65 7.38 6.69 -12.79
CA LEU A 65 7.27 5.36 -12.21
C LEU A 65 5.81 4.89 -12.24
N GLN A 66 5.60 3.64 -12.65
CA GLN A 66 4.32 2.95 -12.54
C GLN A 66 4.53 1.60 -11.87
N ASN A 67 3.71 1.24 -10.89
CA ASN A 67 3.78 -0.10 -10.29
C ASN A 67 3.05 -1.14 -11.15
N ILE A 68 3.38 -2.42 -11.00
CA ILE A 68 2.55 -3.54 -11.44
C ILE A 68 2.16 -4.32 -10.19
N THR A 69 0.87 -4.43 -9.90
CA THR A 69 0.41 -5.28 -8.79
C THR A 69 0.32 -6.71 -9.31
N ASP A 70 1.42 -7.46 -9.16
CA ASP A 70 1.57 -8.87 -9.61
C ASP A 70 1.37 -9.90 -8.49
N ILE A 71 0.88 -9.43 -7.33
CA ILE A 71 0.34 -10.24 -6.24
C ILE A 71 -0.89 -9.54 -5.66
N ASP A 72 -2.03 -10.25 -5.62
CA ASP A 72 -3.30 -9.79 -5.06
C ASP A 72 -4.27 -10.98 -4.90
N ASP A 73 -5.26 -10.87 -4.01
CA ASP A 73 -6.31 -11.88 -3.80
C ASP A 73 -7.03 -12.23 -5.12
N LYS A 74 -7.23 -11.25 -6.02
CA LYS A 74 -7.83 -11.48 -7.34
C LYS A 74 -6.95 -12.35 -8.25
N ILE A 75 -5.63 -12.16 -8.21
CA ILE A 75 -4.67 -12.95 -8.99
C ILE A 75 -4.68 -14.38 -8.48
N ILE A 76 -4.62 -14.58 -7.16
CA ILE A 76 -4.63 -15.91 -6.53
C ILE A 76 -5.92 -16.64 -6.88
N LYS A 77 -7.08 -15.99 -6.71
CA LYS A 77 -8.38 -16.58 -7.04
C LYS A 77 -8.48 -16.98 -8.51
N ARG A 78 -8.14 -16.07 -9.43
CA ARG A 78 -8.21 -16.33 -10.88
C ARG A 78 -7.23 -17.43 -11.32
N ALA A 79 -6.07 -17.51 -10.68
CA ALA A 79 -5.09 -18.55 -10.98
C ALA A 79 -5.61 -19.94 -10.59
N LYS A 80 -6.29 -20.06 -9.43
CA LYS A 80 -7.00 -21.28 -9.01
C LYS A 80 -8.12 -21.65 -10.00
N GLU A 81 -8.94 -20.69 -10.41
CA GLU A 81 -10.00 -20.90 -11.42
C GLU A 81 -9.46 -21.45 -12.75
N LYS A 82 -8.26 -21.01 -13.16
CA LYS A 82 -7.61 -21.43 -14.41
C LYS A 82 -6.66 -22.62 -14.25
N ASN A 83 -6.51 -23.17 -13.03
CA ASN A 83 -5.58 -24.24 -12.70
C ASN A 83 -4.13 -23.98 -13.17
N ILE A 84 -3.63 -22.76 -12.96
CA ILE A 84 -2.24 -22.36 -13.24
C ILE A 84 -1.63 -21.66 -12.03
N SER A 85 -0.31 -21.50 -11.99
CA SER A 85 0.31 -20.73 -10.91
C SER A 85 -0.02 -19.24 -11.00
N TRP A 86 -0.13 -18.56 -9.85
CA TRP A 86 -0.38 -17.12 -9.79
C TRP A 86 0.71 -16.30 -10.51
N LYS A 87 1.97 -16.76 -10.47
CA LYS A 87 3.08 -16.14 -11.19
C LYS A 87 2.89 -16.21 -12.70
N GLN A 88 2.47 -17.37 -13.22
CA GLN A 88 2.18 -17.53 -14.65
C GLN A 88 1.02 -16.63 -15.09
N LEU A 89 -0.06 -16.58 -14.31
CA LEU A 89 -1.19 -15.68 -14.57
C LEU A 89 -0.74 -14.21 -14.62
N ALA A 90 -0.03 -13.76 -13.59
CA ALA A 90 0.43 -12.38 -13.47
C ALA A 90 1.38 -11.99 -14.62
N ARG A 91 2.33 -12.85 -14.98
CA ARG A 91 3.27 -12.59 -16.08
C ARG A 91 2.56 -12.55 -17.43
N ARG A 92 1.56 -13.42 -17.66
CA ARG A 92 0.76 -13.39 -18.89
C ARG A 92 0.07 -12.05 -19.06
N TYR A 93 -0.70 -11.60 -18.06
CA TYR A 93 -1.46 -10.35 -18.17
C TYR A 93 -0.58 -9.10 -18.06
N GLU A 94 0.58 -9.18 -17.40
CA GLU A 94 1.61 -8.13 -17.48
C GLU A 94 2.10 -7.96 -18.93
N SER A 95 2.38 -9.06 -19.63
CA SER A 95 2.77 -9.01 -21.05
C SER A 95 1.66 -8.43 -21.93
N CYS A 96 0.40 -8.86 -21.76
CA CYS A 96 -0.74 -8.28 -22.47
C CYS A 96 -0.83 -6.76 -22.23
N PHE A 97 -0.76 -6.34 -20.96
CA PHE A 97 -0.82 -4.93 -20.59
C PHE A 97 0.28 -4.11 -21.27
N LEU A 98 1.53 -4.59 -21.29
CA LEU A 98 2.64 -3.89 -21.92
C LEU A 98 2.47 -3.81 -23.45
N GLU A 99 1.91 -4.85 -24.08
CA GLU A 99 1.59 -4.86 -25.51
C GLU A 99 0.48 -3.85 -25.84
N ASP A 100 -0.57 -3.77 -25.02
CA ASP A 100 -1.63 -2.77 -25.14
C ASP A 100 -1.06 -1.35 -25.03
N MET A 101 -0.21 -1.10 -24.02
CA MET A 101 0.40 0.22 -23.83
C MET A 101 1.27 0.60 -25.03
N LYS A 102 2.03 -0.35 -25.57
CA LYS A 102 2.83 -0.14 -26.78
C LYS A 102 1.94 0.18 -27.99
N SER A 103 0.84 -0.55 -28.18
CA SER A 103 -0.11 -0.35 -29.28
C SER A 103 -0.82 1.00 -29.20
N LEU A 104 -1.05 1.50 -27.98
CA LEU A 104 -1.60 2.84 -27.70
C LEU A 104 -0.54 3.96 -27.73
N ASN A 105 0.72 3.64 -28.06
CA ASN A 105 1.85 4.58 -28.07
C ASN A 105 2.09 5.28 -26.71
N VAL A 106 1.81 4.57 -25.62
CA VAL A 106 2.17 4.96 -24.25
C VAL A 106 3.63 4.56 -24.03
N THR A 107 4.53 5.54 -24.10
CA THR A 107 5.99 5.32 -24.15
C THR A 107 6.74 6.13 -23.08
N SER A 108 6.02 6.86 -22.23
CA SER A 108 6.64 7.78 -21.28
C SER A 108 7.16 7.15 -19.99
N VAL A 109 6.72 5.93 -19.64
CA VAL A 109 7.08 5.26 -18.38
C VAL A 109 8.57 4.95 -18.36
N ASN A 110 9.27 5.41 -17.32
CA ASN A 110 10.70 5.14 -17.14
C ASN A 110 10.95 3.79 -16.46
N LYS A 111 10.07 3.38 -15.55
CA LYS A 111 10.17 2.09 -14.86
C LYS A 111 8.80 1.54 -14.52
N TYR A 112 8.60 0.26 -14.83
CA TYR A 112 7.55 -0.57 -14.24
C TYR A 112 8.13 -1.28 -13.02
N ALA A 113 7.47 -1.16 -11.87
CA ALA A 113 7.91 -1.75 -10.60
C ALA A 113 6.89 -2.78 -10.11
N ARG A 114 7.23 -4.06 -10.22
CA ARG A 114 6.38 -5.15 -9.71
C ARG A 114 6.34 -5.14 -8.20
N ALA A 115 5.18 -5.39 -7.60
CA ALA A 115 5.04 -5.46 -6.15
C ALA A 115 5.96 -6.53 -5.55
N THR A 116 6.12 -7.68 -6.22
CA THR A 116 6.98 -8.77 -5.73
C THR A 116 8.47 -8.43 -5.67
N ASP A 117 8.92 -7.43 -6.43
CA ASP A 117 10.33 -7.02 -6.45
C ASP A 117 10.70 -6.12 -5.26
N TYR A 118 9.70 -5.61 -4.53
CA TYR A 118 9.84 -4.60 -3.47
C TYR A 118 9.35 -5.08 -2.09
N ILE A 119 9.28 -6.39 -1.89
CA ILE A 119 8.75 -6.99 -0.65
C ILE A 119 9.58 -6.58 0.57
N LYS A 120 10.92 -6.50 0.45
CA LYS A 120 11.79 -6.07 1.55
C LYS A 120 11.51 -4.64 1.98
N GLU A 121 11.27 -3.75 1.01
CA GLU A 121 10.94 -2.35 1.24
C GLU A 121 9.56 -2.19 1.88
N ILE A 122 8.58 -2.99 1.45
CA ILE A 122 7.23 -3.05 2.06
C ILE A 122 7.36 -3.48 3.52
N GLN A 123 8.08 -4.57 3.80
CA GLN A 123 8.31 -5.05 5.16
C GLN A 123 9.02 -4.00 6.03
N SER A 124 10.02 -3.31 5.48
CA SER A 124 10.72 -2.21 6.14
C SER A 124 9.78 -1.05 6.49
N GLN A 125 8.86 -0.69 5.59
CA GLN A 125 7.83 0.33 5.86
C GLN A 125 6.91 -0.08 7.00
N ILE A 126 6.44 -1.33 6.99
CA ILE A 126 5.53 -1.84 8.02
C ILE A 126 6.24 -1.90 9.37
N LYS A 127 7.50 -2.36 9.43
CA LYS A 127 8.31 -2.31 10.66
C LYS A 127 8.40 -0.90 11.24
N ARG A 128 8.56 0.14 10.41
CA ARG A 128 8.54 1.54 10.87
C ARG A 128 7.17 1.98 11.38
N LEU A 129 6.08 1.52 10.79
CA LEU A 129 4.72 1.82 11.26
C LEU A 129 4.45 1.19 12.62
N ILE A 130 4.88 -0.07 12.80
CA ILE A 130 4.85 -0.79 14.07
C ILE A 130 5.64 -0.02 15.14
N GLN A 131 6.91 0.32 14.86
CA GLN A 131 7.77 1.05 15.81
C GLN A 131 7.19 2.40 16.23
N LYS A 132 6.40 3.04 15.36
CA LYS A 132 5.75 4.32 15.64
C LYS A 132 4.36 4.17 16.29
N GLY A 133 3.89 2.95 16.56
CA GLY A 133 2.58 2.69 17.14
C GLY A 133 1.40 2.95 16.20
N TYR A 134 1.60 2.93 14.88
CA TYR A 134 0.55 3.07 13.86
C TYR A 134 0.04 1.73 13.31
N ALA A 135 0.63 0.62 13.74
CA ALA A 135 0.24 -0.70 13.29
C ALA A 135 0.11 -1.67 14.47
N TYR A 136 -0.88 -2.54 14.40
CA TYR A 136 -1.15 -3.57 15.38
C TYR A 136 -1.36 -4.93 14.69
N LYS A 137 -1.21 -6.01 15.46
CA LYS A 137 -1.35 -7.38 14.97
C LYS A 137 -2.70 -7.95 15.40
N ILE A 138 -3.36 -8.64 14.49
CA ILE A 138 -4.51 -9.52 14.76
C ILE A 138 -4.21 -10.93 14.23
N SER A 139 -5.15 -11.86 14.35
CA SER A 139 -4.94 -13.27 13.99
C SER A 139 -4.49 -13.50 12.54
N ASP A 140 -4.96 -12.69 11.60
CA ASP A 140 -4.71 -12.87 10.16
C ASP A 140 -3.67 -11.90 9.57
N GLY A 141 -3.09 -10.99 10.38
CA GLY A 141 -2.11 -10.05 9.83
C GLY A 141 -1.80 -8.81 10.68
N TRP A 142 -1.05 -7.91 10.06
CA TRP A 142 -0.76 -6.56 10.56
C TRP A 142 -1.71 -5.56 9.93
N TYR A 143 -2.26 -4.66 10.74
CA TYR A 143 -3.25 -3.67 10.35
C TYR A 143 -2.80 -2.27 10.73
N PHE A 144 -3.21 -1.27 9.94
CA PHE A 144 -2.97 0.13 10.25
C PHE A 144 -4.07 0.67 11.18
N ASP A 145 -3.69 1.29 12.29
CA ASP A 145 -4.62 1.95 13.21
C ASP A 145 -4.95 3.36 12.70
N LEU A 146 -6.16 3.49 12.12
CA LEU A 146 -6.63 4.78 11.61
C LEU A 146 -6.81 5.83 12.71
N THR A 147 -7.09 5.43 13.95
CA THR A 147 -7.37 6.36 15.04
C THR A 147 -6.13 7.21 15.39
N LYS A 148 -4.93 6.68 15.13
CA LYS A 148 -3.65 7.37 15.33
C LYS A 148 -3.34 8.40 14.23
N PHE A 149 -3.98 8.31 13.06
CA PHE A 149 -3.73 9.22 11.94
C PHE A 149 -4.83 10.28 11.79
N LYS A 150 -4.73 11.37 12.56
CA LYS A 150 -5.72 12.46 12.62
C LYS A 150 -6.04 13.12 11.27
N GLU A 151 -5.12 13.07 10.32
CA GLU A 151 -5.28 13.65 8.97
C GLU A 151 -5.96 12.69 7.97
N TYR A 152 -6.41 11.51 8.41
CA TYR A 152 -7.08 10.55 7.54
C TYR A 152 -8.30 11.17 6.85
N GLY A 153 -8.49 10.84 5.57
CA GLY A 153 -9.60 11.35 4.76
C GLY A 153 -9.38 12.75 4.17
N LYS A 154 -8.30 13.47 4.49
CA LYS A 154 -8.04 14.83 3.96
C LYS A 154 -8.07 14.92 2.43
N LEU A 155 -7.55 13.91 1.73
CA LEU A 155 -7.51 13.88 0.26
C LEU A 155 -8.91 13.73 -0.36
N ALA A 156 -9.75 12.90 0.26
CA ALA A 156 -11.15 12.73 -0.13
C ALA A 156 -12.07 13.87 0.39
N LYS A 157 -11.53 14.74 1.28
CA LYS A 157 -12.28 15.69 2.12
C LYS A 157 -13.42 15.01 2.89
N ARG A 158 -13.15 13.82 3.45
CA ARG A 158 -14.05 13.11 4.36
C ARG A 158 -13.50 13.23 5.78
N LYS A 159 -14.38 13.45 6.76
CA LYS A 159 -14.00 13.35 8.18
C LYS A 159 -13.81 11.87 8.51
N ALA A 160 -12.77 11.53 9.27
CA ALA A 160 -12.40 10.16 9.68
C ALA A 160 -13.51 9.38 10.42
N VAL A 161 -14.63 10.04 10.76
CA VAL A 161 -15.76 9.48 11.52
C VAL A 161 -16.83 8.84 10.62
N GLY A 162 -16.69 8.91 9.29
CA GLY A 162 -17.55 8.19 8.34
C GLY A 162 -16.93 6.89 7.85
N ALA A 163 -16.64 5.95 8.76
CA ALA A 163 -16.16 4.60 8.41
C ALA A 163 -17.19 3.80 7.58
N GLU A 164 -18.43 4.29 7.52
CA GLU A 164 -19.56 3.66 6.83
C GLU A 164 -19.57 3.97 5.31
N ASP A 165 -18.95 5.08 4.86
CA ASP A 165 -19.06 5.58 3.47
C ASP A 165 -17.89 5.21 2.54
N ALA A 166 -16.89 4.48 3.04
CA ALA A 166 -15.80 3.94 2.21
C ALA A 166 -16.18 2.56 1.64
N VAL A 167 -17.27 2.53 0.87
CA VAL A 167 -17.87 1.33 0.28
C VAL A 167 -16.93 0.65 -0.72
N SER A 168 -16.52 -0.58 -0.38
CA SER A 168 -16.38 -1.78 -1.24
C SER A 168 -15.32 -2.78 -0.76
N ARG A 169 -14.50 -2.44 0.24
CA ARG A 169 -13.42 -3.30 0.76
C ARG A 169 -13.26 -3.21 2.28
N ILE A 170 -14.37 -3.10 3.02
CA ILE A 170 -14.30 -3.34 4.46
C ILE A 170 -14.02 -4.83 4.60
N ASP A 171 -12.78 -5.15 4.94
CA ASP A 171 -12.45 -6.46 5.47
C ASP A 171 -13.12 -6.55 6.85
N GLU A 172 -14.15 -7.40 6.94
CA GLU A 172 -15.08 -7.47 8.08
C GLU A 172 -14.50 -8.20 9.30
N ASN A 173 -13.19 -8.41 9.33
CA ASN A 173 -12.54 -9.06 10.46
C ASN A 173 -12.91 -8.33 11.77
N LYS A 174 -13.57 -9.06 12.68
CA LYS A 174 -14.10 -8.55 13.95
C LYS A 174 -13.01 -8.20 14.97
N GLU A 175 -11.79 -8.69 14.77
CA GLU A 175 -10.64 -8.39 15.63
C GLU A 175 -10.07 -6.99 15.39
N LYS A 176 -10.52 -6.28 14.34
CA LYS A 176 -10.09 -4.91 14.08
C LYS A 176 -10.55 -3.97 15.19
N MET A 177 -9.62 -3.13 15.65
CA MET A 177 -9.91 -2.06 16.61
C MET A 177 -10.88 -1.03 16.01
N ASN A 178 -10.79 -0.76 14.71
CA ASN A 178 -11.71 0.08 13.98
C ASN A 178 -12.11 -0.55 12.64
N LYS A 179 -13.40 -0.47 12.26
CA LYS A 179 -13.92 -1.00 10.98
C LYS A 179 -13.19 -0.45 9.75
N GLY A 180 -12.67 0.78 9.82
CA GLY A 180 -11.92 1.41 8.73
C GLY A 180 -10.47 0.93 8.62
N ASP A 181 -9.94 0.21 9.61
CA ASP A 181 -8.55 -0.25 9.59
C ASP A 181 -8.31 -1.22 8.43
N PHE A 182 -7.18 -1.02 7.75
CA PHE A 182 -6.82 -1.77 6.56
C PHE A 182 -5.56 -2.60 6.79
N CYS A 183 -5.51 -3.75 6.12
CA CYS A 183 -4.41 -4.68 6.22
C CYS A 183 -3.14 -4.09 5.59
N LEU A 184 -2.03 -4.22 6.30
CA LEU A 184 -0.67 -3.92 5.86
C LEU A 184 0.06 -5.19 5.39
N TRP A 185 -0.15 -6.31 6.08
CA TRP A 185 0.45 -7.60 5.76
C TRP A 185 -0.43 -8.75 6.24
N LYS A 186 -0.93 -9.59 5.32
CA LYS A 186 -1.69 -10.80 5.67
C LYS A 186 -0.75 -11.96 5.98
N VAL A 187 -1.14 -12.79 6.93
CA VAL A 187 -0.59 -14.13 7.11
C VAL A 187 -1.12 -14.98 5.95
N SER A 188 -0.21 -15.51 5.13
CA SER A 188 -0.59 -16.35 4.00
C SER A 188 -1.20 -17.67 4.50
N LYS A 189 -2.21 -18.16 3.79
CA LYS A 189 -2.74 -19.52 3.97
C LYS A 189 -1.78 -20.56 3.40
N GLU A 190 -1.98 -21.83 3.75
CA GLU A 190 -1.13 -22.95 3.30
C GLU A 190 -0.99 -23.04 1.76
N ASP A 191 -2.00 -22.59 1.02
CA ASP A 191 -2.06 -22.64 -0.44
C ASP A 191 -1.82 -21.28 -1.13
N GLU A 192 -1.34 -20.30 -0.37
CA GLU A 192 -1.05 -18.94 -0.85
C GLU A 192 0.46 -18.66 -0.86
N PRO A 193 0.94 -17.76 -1.75
CA PRO A 193 2.34 -17.37 -1.74
C PRO A 193 2.77 -16.79 -0.38
N THR A 194 3.87 -17.32 0.14
CA THR A 194 4.54 -16.85 1.34
C THR A 194 5.87 -16.21 0.98
N TRP A 195 6.33 -15.31 1.85
CA TRP A 195 7.70 -14.82 1.84
C TRP A 195 8.37 -15.25 3.13
N THR A 196 9.54 -15.91 3.02
CA THR A 196 10.29 -16.53 4.13
C THR A 196 10.66 -15.56 5.25
N ASN A 197 10.68 -14.25 4.95
CA ASN A 197 10.78 -13.22 5.97
C ASN A 197 9.38 -12.76 6.36
N THR A 198 8.59 -13.60 7.03
CA THR A 198 7.42 -13.07 7.77
C THR A 198 7.89 -11.87 8.60
N ILE A 199 7.05 -10.85 8.80
CA ILE A 199 7.39 -9.72 9.67
C ILE A 199 7.46 -10.24 11.11
N GLU A 200 8.52 -10.97 11.40
CA GLU A 200 9.06 -11.22 12.71
C GLU A 200 9.69 -9.89 13.08
N ILE A 201 8.95 -9.15 13.89
CA ILE A 201 9.60 -8.21 14.77
C ILE A 201 10.31 -9.14 15.74
N ASP A 202 11.62 -9.26 15.57
CA ASP A 202 12.46 -9.61 16.70
C ASP A 202 12.23 -8.45 17.66
N VAL A 203 11.29 -8.63 18.59
CA VAL A 203 11.06 -7.67 19.66
C VAL A 203 12.23 -7.89 20.59
N SER A 204 13.43 -7.51 20.14
CA SER A 204 14.60 -7.46 21.01
C SER A 204 14.16 -6.70 22.24
N ASP A 205 14.37 -7.29 23.41
CA ASP A 205 13.81 -6.83 24.69
C ASP A 205 13.93 -5.31 24.88
N GLU A 206 14.94 -4.67 24.30
CA GLU A 206 15.15 -3.22 24.27
C GLU A 206 13.99 -2.40 23.65
N ILE A 207 13.41 -2.82 22.52
CA ILE A 207 12.27 -2.10 21.90
C ILE A 207 10.98 -2.33 22.69
N TYR A 208 10.79 -3.56 23.19
CA TYR A 208 9.66 -3.89 24.08
C TYR A 208 9.75 -3.09 25.39
N ASN A 209 10.94 -2.99 25.97
CA ASN A 209 11.21 -2.24 27.19
C ASN A 209 11.03 -0.74 26.97
N ASN A 210 11.48 -0.17 25.84
CA ASN A 210 11.24 1.24 25.52
C ASN A 210 9.75 1.54 25.36
N LEU A 211 8.97 0.65 24.73
CA LEU A 211 7.52 0.79 24.62
C LEU A 211 6.81 0.65 25.97
N ILE A 212 7.31 -0.21 26.87
CA ILE A 212 6.82 -0.32 28.26
C ILE A 212 7.17 0.94 29.06
N GLU A 213 8.40 1.44 28.96
CA GLU A 213 8.85 2.64 29.66
C GLU A 213 8.04 3.86 29.22
N ASP A 214 7.79 4.03 27.93
CA ASP A 214 6.93 5.10 27.42
C ASP A 214 5.46 4.92 27.86
N ALA A 215 4.94 3.70 27.91
CA ALA A 215 3.58 3.45 28.40
C ALA A 215 3.42 3.70 29.91
N ILE A 216 4.42 3.32 30.72
CA ILE A 216 4.49 3.63 32.16
C ILE A 216 4.57 5.15 32.36
N LYS A 217 5.41 5.83 31.58
CA LYS A 217 5.59 7.29 31.68
C LYS A 217 4.33 8.07 31.30
N ASN A 218 3.52 7.54 30.39
CA ASN A 218 2.28 8.17 29.93
C ASN A 218 1.02 7.66 30.63
N ASN A 219 1.17 6.81 31.66
CA ASN A 219 0.07 6.24 32.45
C ASN A 219 -1.01 5.55 31.59
N ASP A 220 -0.59 4.86 30.53
CA ASP A 220 -1.48 4.17 29.59
C ASP A 220 -1.97 2.84 30.18
N GLU A 221 -2.98 2.91 31.03
CA GLU A 221 -3.53 1.77 31.77
C GLU A 221 -4.06 0.64 30.86
N GLU A 222 -4.49 0.96 29.65
CA GLU A 222 -5.03 -0.01 28.69
C GLU A 222 -3.92 -0.87 28.07
N PHE A 223 -2.82 -0.23 27.65
CA PHE A 223 -1.62 -0.93 27.19
C PHE A 223 -0.98 -1.78 28.30
N LEU A 224 -0.97 -1.28 29.54
CA LEU A 224 -0.48 -2.03 30.71
C LEU A 224 -1.37 -3.25 31.03
N LYS A 225 -2.70 -3.13 30.90
CA LYS A 225 -3.65 -4.26 31.05
C LYS A 225 -3.44 -5.33 29.97
N LEU A 226 -3.35 -4.93 28.70
CA LEU A 226 -3.07 -5.81 27.56
C LEU A 226 -1.72 -6.54 27.72
N ASN A 227 -0.69 -5.86 28.23
CA ASN A 227 0.59 -6.49 28.55
C ASN A 227 0.49 -7.50 29.70
N SER A 228 -0.30 -7.22 30.75
CA SER A 228 -0.55 -8.17 31.84
C SER A 228 -1.23 -9.45 31.34
N ILE A 229 -2.13 -9.31 30.37
CA ILE A 229 -2.84 -10.40 29.69
C ILE A 229 -1.86 -11.21 28.84
N ASN A 230 -1.04 -10.56 28.00
CA ASN A 230 -0.05 -11.24 27.17
C ASN A 230 1.04 -11.95 27.98
N LYS A 231 1.48 -11.43 29.13
CA LYS A 231 2.37 -12.15 30.06
C LYS A 231 1.73 -13.41 30.64
N LYS A 232 0.41 -13.40 30.85
CA LYS A 232 -0.36 -14.51 31.41
C LYS A 232 -0.62 -15.62 30.36
N PHE A 233 -0.72 -15.25 29.08
CA PHE A 233 -0.90 -16.20 27.97
C PHE A 233 0.42 -16.62 27.28
N GLY A 234 1.53 -15.89 27.52
CA GLY A 234 2.84 -16.14 26.91
C GLY A 234 3.79 -17.04 27.70
N ARG A 235 3.45 -17.45 28.94
CA ARG A 235 4.19 -18.48 29.69
C ARG A 235 3.49 -19.84 29.58
N ASN A 236 3.52 -20.43 28.38
CA ASN A 236 3.35 -21.88 28.23
C ASN A 236 4.06 -22.37 26.98
N LYS A 237 5.37 -22.10 26.93
CA LYS A 237 6.34 -22.86 26.13
C LYS A 237 7.62 -22.95 26.94
N ASN A 238 7.63 -23.88 27.89
CA ASN A 238 8.79 -24.63 28.39
C ASN A 238 8.33 -25.54 29.53
N ALA A 239 7.65 -26.63 29.14
CA ALA A 239 7.63 -27.94 29.79
C ALA A 239 7.14 -28.94 28.73
#